data_AF-A0A1H4CMX9-F1
#
_entry.id   AF-A0A1H4CMX9-F1
#
_cell.length_a   1.000
_cell.length_b   1.000
_cell.length_c   1.000
_cell.angle_alpha   90.00
_cell.angle_beta   90.00
_cell.angle_gamma   90.00
#
_symmetry.space_group_name_H-M   'P 1'
#
loop_
_entity.id
_entity.type
_entity.pdbx_description
1 polymer ?
#
loop_
_entity_poly.entity_id
_entity_poly.type
_entity_poly.pdbx_seq_one_letter_code
_entity_poly.pdbx_strand_id
1 'polypeptide(L)'
;QTINIEDTTAPTFTVPAEVTLECDQDVTDLTLTGDVTDEADNCGTAALEATYTDGASTAGACANVSSFIRTWTLVDACGNVTTQTQTINIEDTTAPTLVSELETSFTVICSNIPEIPSLEFTDNCSTEAIEVSYNETNTFTGDGNDYEIIREWTATDACGNTTVITQIISVISENFIHEVSQEFCIGDGTINLFDFLESGTDLNGTWISEDNTVTLESDGNFNPLELELGEYIFTYIITNNGCLETTEVSVRLNDDCRVLPCTSDSIKISKAVTPNGDQYNQYFTVNGTTDCSFVVDVKIFNRYGAIIFEANDYQNDWAGDAPNTSVGNSDKLPNGTYYYVVTLRNSGLKPITGPFYIGTK
;
A
#
# COMPACT_ATOMS: atom_id res chain seq x y z
N GLN A 1 17.92 100.38 -33.78
CA GLN A 1 18.11 99.03 -34.35
C GLN A 1 17.50 98.06 -33.37
N THR A 2 16.51 97.28 -33.79
CA THR A 2 16.01 96.14 -33.00
C THR A 2 16.86 94.95 -33.39
N ILE A 3 17.45 94.25 -32.41
CA ILE A 3 18.17 92.99 -32.63
C ILE A 3 17.26 91.91 -32.06
N ASN A 4 16.76 91.02 -32.91
CA ASN A 4 16.07 89.82 -32.48
C ASN A 4 17.12 88.74 -32.22
N ILE A 5 17.08 88.14 -31.03
CA ILE A 5 17.85 86.95 -30.69
C ILE A 5 16.85 85.80 -30.76
N GLU A 6 17.12 84.83 -31.63
CA GLU A 6 16.37 83.58 -31.73
C GLU A 6 17.27 82.46 -31.23
N ASP A 7 16.71 81.60 -30.40
CA ASP A 7 17.37 80.38 -29.97
C ASP A 7 16.92 79.21 -30.83
N THR A 8 17.89 78.57 -31.46
CA THR A 8 17.70 77.39 -32.32
C THR A 8 18.52 76.20 -31.82
N THR A 9 19.13 76.29 -30.64
CA THR A 9 19.97 75.23 -30.10
C THR A 9 19.14 74.37 -29.18
N ALA A 10 19.17 73.06 -29.36
CA ALA A 10 18.47 72.16 -28.45
C ALA A 10 19.21 72.05 -27.09
N PRO A 11 18.48 71.85 -25.98
CA PRO A 11 19.09 71.63 -24.68
C PRO A 11 19.84 70.28 -24.63
N THR A 12 20.66 70.06 -23.61
CA THR A 12 21.42 68.81 -23.40
C THR A 12 21.15 68.24 -22.01
N PHE A 13 21.27 66.93 -21.86
CA PHE A 13 21.25 66.22 -20.57
C PHE A 13 21.98 64.87 -20.71
N THR A 14 22.23 64.21 -19.59
CA THR A 14 22.77 62.85 -19.49
C THR A 14 21.66 61.90 -19.07
N VAL A 15 21.44 60.83 -19.84
CA VAL A 15 20.45 59.79 -19.51
C VAL A 15 21.03 58.78 -18.51
N PRO A 16 20.22 58.24 -17.58
CA PRO A 16 20.64 57.10 -16.75
C PRO A 16 21.10 55.91 -17.59
N ALA A 17 21.98 55.09 -17.00
CA ALA A 17 22.40 53.83 -17.59
C ALA A 17 21.24 52.82 -17.65
N GLU A 18 21.44 51.75 -18.41
CA GLU A 18 20.57 50.57 -18.37
C GLU A 18 20.52 50.00 -16.95
N VAL A 19 19.32 49.58 -16.54
CA VAL A 19 19.06 49.02 -15.21
C VAL A 19 18.19 47.78 -15.34
N THR A 20 18.43 46.83 -14.44
CA THR A 20 17.62 45.64 -14.28
C THR A 20 16.99 45.64 -12.88
N LEU A 21 15.71 45.34 -12.79
CA LEU A 21 14.95 45.27 -11.54
C LEU A 21 14.30 43.90 -11.38
N GLU A 22 14.07 43.50 -10.13
CA GLU A 22 13.12 42.42 -9.83
C GLU A 22 11.70 42.86 -10.23
N CYS A 23 10.86 41.89 -10.58
CA CYS A 23 9.54 42.18 -11.12
C CYS A 23 8.53 42.72 -10.09
N ASP A 24 8.84 42.65 -8.79
CA ASP A 24 8.05 43.25 -7.72
C ASP A 24 8.48 44.69 -7.38
N GLN A 25 9.53 45.20 -8.04
CA GLN A 25 10.02 46.57 -7.85
C GLN A 25 9.19 47.57 -8.68
N ASP A 26 8.99 48.77 -8.13
CA ASP A 26 8.28 49.84 -8.82
C ASP A 26 9.17 50.52 -9.87
N VAL A 27 8.88 50.28 -11.15
CA VAL A 27 9.59 50.89 -12.28
C VAL A 27 9.40 52.41 -12.41
N THR A 28 8.49 53.01 -11.64
CA THR A 28 8.29 54.47 -11.58
C THR A 28 9.16 55.15 -10.52
N ASP A 29 9.80 54.37 -9.64
CA ASP A 29 10.71 54.89 -8.63
C ASP A 29 12.07 55.24 -9.26
N LEU A 30 12.28 56.54 -9.49
CA LEU A 30 13.52 57.07 -10.06
C LEU A 30 14.73 56.89 -9.13
N THR A 31 14.55 56.55 -7.85
CA THR A 31 15.68 56.17 -6.99
C THR A 31 16.23 54.78 -7.35
N LEU A 32 15.41 53.93 -7.97
CA LEU A 32 15.80 52.63 -8.50
C LEU A 32 16.24 52.72 -9.96
N THR A 33 15.44 53.39 -10.81
CA THR A 33 15.74 53.46 -12.25
C THR A 33 16.76 54.54 -12.60
N GLY A 34 17.05 55.46 -11.69
CA GLY A 34 17.82 56.68 -11.97
C GLY A 34 16.97 57.78 -12.60
N ASP A 35 17.46 59.01 -12.47
CA ASP A 35 16.91 60.23 -13.07
C ASP A 35 17.98 60.90 -13.96
N VAL A 36 17.54 61.71 -14.91
CA VAL A 36 18.44 62.47 -15.78
C VAL A 36 19.33 63.43 -14.98
N THR A 37 20.50 63.75 -15.53
CA THR A 37 21.43 64.71 -14.93
C THR A 37 21.96 65.69 -15.97
N ASP A 38 22.63 66.76 -15.50
CA ASP A 38 23.35 67.73 -16.34
C ASP A 38 22.45 68.44 -17.38
N GLU A 39 21.21 68.74 -17.01
CA GLU A 39 20.28 69.53 -17.82
C GLU A 39 20.84 70.93 -18.04
N ALA A 40 21.12 71.26 -19.29
CA ALA A 40 21.72 72.52 -19.65
C ALA A 40 21.18 73.04 -20.99
N ASP A 41 21.15 74.36 -21.11
CA ASP A 41 20.89 75.06 -22.36
C ASP A 41 21.84 76.25 -22.51
N ASN A 42 22.10 76.67 -23.75
CA ASN A 42 23.07 77.73 -24.04
C ASN A 42 22.49 79.15 -23.91
N CYS A 43 21.16 79.32 -23.86
CA CYS A 43 20.51 80.63 -23.88
C CYS A 43 19.47 80.82 -22.74
N GLY A 44 19.05 79.74 -22.07
CA GLY A 44 18.10 79.73 -20.97
C GLY A 44 18.73 79.70 -19.57
N THR A 45 18.08 80.37 -18.61
CA THR A 45 18.32 80.22 -17.15
C THR A 45 17.11 79.64 -16.41
N ALA A 46 16.08 79.23 -17.17
CA ALA A 46 14.93 78.55 -16.62
C ALA A 46 15.35 77.20 -16.05
N ALA A 47 14.67 76.76 -14.99
CA ALA A 47 14.82 75.39 -14.52
C ALA A 47 14.35 74.47 -15.65
N LEU A 48 15.29 73.71 -16.20
CA LEU A 48 15.05 72.65 -17.16
C LEU A 48 14.65 71.40 -16.38
N GLU A 49 13.63 70.70 -16.85
CA GLU A 49 13.13 69.47 -16.24
C GLU A 49 12.76 68.51 -17.37
N ALA A 50 13.38 67.34 -17.37
CA ALA A 50 13.05 66.35 -18.39
C ALA A 50 11.76 65.62 -18.01
N THR A 51 11.06 65.11 -19.00
CA THR A 51 9.92 64.22 -18.81
C THR A 51 10.20 62.91 -19.50
N TYR A 52 9.57 61.82 -19.06
CA TYR A 52 9.73 60.53 -19.72
C TYR A 52 8.39 59.92 -20.16
N THR A 53 8.49 59.04 -21.14
CA THR A 53 7.41 58.17 -21.58
C THR A 53 7.95 56.76 -21.77
N ASP A 54 7.20 55.77 -21.27
CA ASP A 54 7.58 54.36 -21.36
C ASP A 54 6.98 53.73 -22.62
N GLY A 55 7.82 53.03 -23.36
CA GLY A 55 7.41 52.25 -24.53
C GLY A 55 6.61 51.01 -24.16
N ALA A 56 6.19 50.26 -25.19
CA ALA A 56 5.56 48.97 -24.97
C ALA A 56 6.57 47.96 -24.39
N SER A 57 6.13 47.18 -23.40
CA SER A 57 6.91 46.08 -22.84
C SER A 57 7.07 44.95 -23.85
N THR A 58 8.27 44.40 -23.91
CA THR A 58 8.61 43.17 -24.63
C THR A 58 8.69 42.05 -23.60
N ALA A 59 7.87 41.01 -23.77
CA ALA A 59 7.87 39.86 -22.86
C ALA A 59 9.24 39.15 -22.87
N GLY A 60 9.69 38.76 -21.68
CA GLY A 60 10.94 38.04 -21.45
C GLY A 60 10.80 36.52 -21.63
N ALA A 61 11.78 35.80 -21.08
CA ALA A 61 11.89 34.34 -21.21
C ALA A 61 10.87 33.56 -20.38
N CYS A 62 10.36 34.16 -19.31
CA CYS A 62 9.40 33.56 -18.37
C CYS A 62 8.33 34.58 -17.95
N ALA A 63 7.34 34.14 -17.18
CA ALA A 63 6.22 34.97 -16.73
C ALA A 63 6.72 36.21 -15.96
N ASN A 64 6.06 37.35 -16.16
CA ASN A 64 6.32 38.64 -15.48
C ASN A 64 7.72 39.27 -15.65
N VAL A 65 8.63 38.59 -16.36
CA VAL A 65 9.89 39.14 -16.88
C VAL A 65 9.62 39.89 -18.18
N SER A 66 10.18 41.08 -18.32
CA SER A 66 10.01 41.89 -19.54
C SER A 66 11.10 42.95 -19.68
N SER A 67 11.14 43.65 -20.81
CA SER A 67 11.97 44.85 -20.96
C SER A 67 11.24 45.93 -21.75
N PHE A 68 11.59 47.18 -21.51
CA PHE A 68 11.04 48.31 -22.25
C PHE A 68 12.05 49.45 -22.37
N ILE A 69 11.75 50.38 -23.28
CA ILE A 69 12.57 51.56 -23.52
C ILE A 69 11.83 52.77 -22.94
N ARG A 70 12.46 53.46 -21.99
CA ARG A 70 12.03 54.76 -21.47
C ARG A 70 12.65 55.87 -22.30
N THR A 71 11.81 56.73 -22.88
CA THR A 71 12.25 57.88 -23.69
C THR A 71 12.14 59.16 -22.89
N TRP A 72 13.29 59.74 -22.56
CA TRP A 72 13.43 61.03 -21.89
C TRP A 72 13.38 62.16 -22.92
N THR A 73 12.61 63.20 -22.64
CA THR A 73 12.39 64.37 -23.48
C THR A 73 12.65 65.64 -22.67
N LEU A 74 13.59 66.45 -23.13
CA LEU A 74 13.87 67.78 -22.59
C LEU A 74 13.53 68.84 -23.62
N VAL A 75 12.72 69.83 -23.22
CA VAL A 75 12.26 70.93 -24.07
C VAL A 75 12.68 72.25 -23.43
N ASP A 76 13.33 73.12 -24.20
CA ASP A 76 13.68 74.46 -23.72
C ASP A 76 12.49 75.45 -23.81
N ALA A 77 12.71 76.69 -23.36
CA ALA A 77 11.67 77.73 -23.36
C ALA A 77 11.27 78.20 -24.78
N CYS A 78 12.10 77.94 -25.80
CA CYS A 78 11.87 78.31 -27.19
C CYS A 78 11.25 77.16 -28.01
N GLY A 79 11.11 75.98 -27.42
CA GLY A 79 10.53 74.79 -28.02
C GLY A 79 11.52 73.89 -28.75
N ASN A 80 12.84 74.08 -28.59
CA ASN A 80 13.81 73.11 -29.10
C ASN A 80 13.82 71.87 -28.19
N VAL A 81 14.05 70.69 -28.78
CA VAL A 81 13.82 69.39 -28.13
C VAL A 81 15.04 68.49 -28.27
N THR A 82 15.40 67.81 -27.17
CA THR A 82 16.36 66.69 -27.16
C THR A 82 15.70 65.47 -26.55
N THR A 83 15.92 64.30 -27.16
CA THR A 83 15.41 63.01 -26.67
C THR A 83 16.54 62.00 -26.52
N GLN A 84 16.53 61.23 -25.44
CA GLN A 84 17.43 60.10 -25.21
C GLN A 84 16.67 58.92 -24.60
N THR A 85 17.23 57.72 -24.71
CA THR A 85 16.56 56.49 -24.30
C THR A 85 17.33 55.77 -23.22
N GLN A 86 16.60 55.18 -22.28
CA GLN A 86 17.10 54.25 -21.27
C GLN A 86 16.42 52.90 -21.48
N THR A 87 17.19 51.81 -21.39
CA THR A 87 16.65 50.45 -21.35
C THR A 87 16.39 50.07 -19.89
N ILE A 88 15.20 49.54 -19.61
CA ILE A 88 14.84 48.97 -18.31
C ILE A 88 14.47 47.51 -18.51
N ASN A 89 15.18 46.63 -17.82
CA ASN A 89 14.92 45.20 -17.80
C ASN A 89 14.24 44.81 -16.49
N ILE A 90 13.32 43.87 -16.55
CA ILE A 90 12.62 43.27 -15.42
C ILE A 90 12.96 41.78 -15.46
N GLU A 91 13.57 41.27 -14.39
CA GLU A 91 13.92 39.87 -14.20
C GLU A 91 13.28 39.30 -12.94
N ASP A 92 13.33 37.98 -12.82
CA ASP A 92 12.89 37.24 -11.65
C ASP A 92 14.03 36.32 -11.25
N THR A 93 14.71 36.67 -10.17
CA THR A 93 15.79 35.87 -9.58
C THR A 93 15.43 35.32 -8.21
N THR A 94 14.20 35.57 -7.76
CA THR A 94 13.76 35.22 -6.41
C THR A 94 13.11 33.85 -6.45
N ALA A 95 13.50 32.96 -5.53
CA ALA A 95 12.91 31.63 -5.47
C ALA A 95 11.59 31.60 -4.70
N PRO A 96 10.68 30.66 -5.00
CA PRO A 96 9.44 30.47 -4.26
C PRO A 96 9.63 30.31 -2.76
N THR A 97 8.68 30.80 -1.98
CA THR A 97 8.66 30.73 -0.51
C THR A 97 7.55 29.80 -0.03
N LEU A 98 7.84 28.98 0.99
CA LEU A 98 6.85 28.07 1.60
C LEU A 98 5.81 28.88 2.39
N VAL A 99 4.54 28.64 2.12
CA VAL A 99 3.40 29.24 2.84
C VAL A 99 2.85 28.30 3.90
N SER A 100 2.78 27.00 3.59
CA SER A 100 2.27 26.01 4.53
C SER A 100 3.17 25.89 5.76
N GLU A 101 2.57 25.67 6.93
CA GLU A 101 3.33 25.27 8.12
C GLU A 101 3.80 23.83 7.97
N LEU A 102 5.09 23.59 8.22
CA LEU A 102 5.69 22.27 8.17
C LEU A 102 6.61 22.08 9.37
N GLU A 103 6.34 21.07 10.19
CA GLU A 103 7.30 20.60 11.17
C GLU A 103 8.42 19.83 10.47
N THR A 104 9.65 20.35 10.54
CA THR A 104 10.79 19.83 9.77
C THR A 104 11.44 18.60 10.39
N SER A 105 11.18 18.33 11.68
CA SER A 105 11.67 17.10 12.32
C SER A 105 10.82 16.67 13.50
N PHE A 106 10.45 15.40 13.57
CA PHE A 106 9.77 14.80 14.72
C PHE A 106 10.01 13.28 14.77
N THR A 107 9.58 12.65 15.87
CA THR A 107 9.73 11.21 16.11
C THR A 107 8.38 10.52 16.17
N VAL A 108 8.25 9.38 15.50
CA VAL A 108 7.05 8.52 15.52
C VAL A 108 7.43 7.07 15.76
N ILE A 109 6.44 6.25 16.13
CA ILE A 109 6.56 4.80 16.06
C ILE A 109 6.19 4.32 14.65
N CYS A 110 6.71 3.17 14.27
CA CYS A 110 6.54 2.59 12.93
C CYS A 110 5.06 2.43 12.49
N SER A 111 4.15 2.19 13.43
CA SER A 111 2.70 2.09 13.18
C SER A 111 1.97 3.44 13.00
N ASN A 112 2.65 4.57 13.27
CA ASN A 112 2.06 5.91 13.28
C ASN A 112 2.82 6.90 12.35
N ILE A 113 3.39 6.41 11.25
CA ILE A 113 3.98 7.29 10.24
C ILE A 113 2.86 8.12 9.58
N PRO A 114 2.93 9.46 9.59
CA PRO A 114 1.87 10.29 9.06
C PRO A 114 1.84 10.27 7.53
N GLU A 115 0.67 10.58 6.97
CA GLU A 115 0.53 10.81 5.53
C GLU A 115 1.41 11.98 5.05
N ILE A 116 1.64 12.03 3.75
CA ILE A 116 2.48 13.06 3.12
C ILE A 116 1.67 14.36 3.05
N PRO A 117 2.14 15.47 3.66
CA PRO A 117 1.44 16.75 3.60
C PRO A 117 1.49 17.35 2.19
N SER A 118 0.43 18.07 1.81
CA SER A 118 0.43 18.95 0.63
C SER A 118 0.99 20.31 1.03
N LEU A 119 2.03 20.77 0.34
CA LEU A 119 2.68 22.05 0.60
C LEU A 119 2.28 23.10 -0.45
N GLU A 120 2.01 24.31 0.00
CA GLU A 120 1.73 25.48 -0.83
C GLU A 120 2.93 26.45 -0.78
N PHE A 121 3.27 26.99 -1.94
CA PHE A 121 4.33 27.97 -2.12
C PHE A 121 3.78 29.23 -2.77
N THR A 122 4.41 30.36 -2.51
CA THR A 122 4.14 31.64 -3.19
C THR A 122 5.43 32.26 -3.65
N ASP A 123 5.35 33.03 -4.71
CA ASP A 123 6.48 33.74 -5.28
C ASP A 123 6.11 35.22 -5.46
N ASN A 124 7.07 36.12 -5.26
CA ASN A 124 6.83 37.57 -5.40
C ASN A 124 6.63 37.97 -6.87
N CYS A 125 7.17 37.16 -7.79
CA CYS A 125 7.17 37.41 -9.21
C CYS A 125 6.22 36.52 -10.02
N SER A 126 5.74 35.43 -9.45
CA SER A 126 4.80 34.52 -10.10
C SER A 126 3.44 34.47 -9.39
N THR A 127 2.37 34.78 -10.13
CA THR A 127 0.98 34.51 -9.71
C THR A 127 0.46 33.18 -10.27
N GLU A 128 1.25 32.51 -11.10
CA GLU A 128 0.93 31.20 -11.65
C GLU A 128 1.25 30.09 -10.64
N ALA A 129 0.75 28.87 -10.92
CA ALA A 129 1.02 27.73 -10.06
C ALA A 129 2.50 27.36 -10.10
N ILE A 130 3.13 27.28 -8.93
CA ILE A 130 4.52 26.83 -8.75
C ILE A 130 4.59 25.31 -8.93
N GLU A 131 5.58 24.85 -9.69
CA GLU A 131 5.81 23.42 -9.88
C GLU A 131 6.47 22.84 -8.63
N VAL A 132 5.81 21.88 -7.97
CA VAL A 132 6.35 21.21 -6.78
C VAL A 132 6.63 19.74 -7.12
N SER A 133 7.89 19.34 -7.00
CA SER A 133 8.31 17.95 -7.07
C SER A 133 8.55 17.41 -5.66
N TYR A 134 8.27 16.11 -5.46
CA TYR A 134 8.38 15.44 -4.18
C TYR A 134 9.17 14.14 -4.32
N ASN A 135 10.04 13.88 -3.35
CA ASN A 135 10.81 12.65 -3.24
C ASN A 135 10.83 12.18 -1.77
N GLU A 136 10.76 10.86 -1.57
CA GLU A 136 10.88 10.24 -0.25
C GLU A 136 11.91 9.13 -0.28
N THR A 137 12.76 9.11 0.74
CA THR A 137 13.74 8.06 0.98
C THR A 137 13.72 7.65 2.44
N ASN A 138 14.28 6.48 2.76
CA ASN A 138 14.47 6.07 4.14
C ASN A 138 15.82 5.38 4.34
N THR A 139 16.28 5.33 5.58
CA THR A 139 17.55 4.68 5.97
C THR A 139 17.36 3.26 6.50
N PHE A 140 16.19 2.66 6.28
CA PHE A 140 15.87 1.33 6.83
C PHE A 140 16.78 0.24 6.26
N THR A 141 17.40 -0.51 7.15
CA THR A 141 18.39 -1.54 6.81
C THR A 141 17.88 -2.98 6.92
N GLY A 142 16.61 -3.18 7.30
CA GLY A 142 16.02 -4.53 7.45
C GLY A 142 16.39 -5.25 8.74
N ASP A 143 17.15 -4.60 9.62
CA ASP A 143 17.66 -5.15 10.88
C ASP A 143 16.79 -4.79 12.10
N GLY A 144 15.66 -4.10 11.88
CA GLY A 144 14.72 -3.76 12.95
C GLY A 144 15.17 -2.63 13.84
N ASN A 145 16.25 -1.93 13.49
CA ASN A 145 16.68 -0.72 14.18
C ASN A 145 15.82 0.48 13.80
N ASP A 146 15.84 1.48 14.66
CA ASP A 146 15.29 2.80 14.35
C ASP A 146 15.88 3.33 13.05
N TYR A 147 15.05 3.96 12.23
CA TYR A 147 15.44 4.50 10.94
C TYR A 147 14.84 5.88 10.73
N GLU A 148 15.26 6.55 9.66
CA GLU A 148 14.77 7.88 9.31
C GLU A 148 14.06 7.82 7.96
N ILE A 149 12.95 8.54 7.85
CA ILE A 149 12.32 8.89 6.58
C ILE A 149 12.69 10.33 6.28
N ILE A 150 13.23 10.56 5.07
CA ILE A 150 13.60 11.88 4.58
C ILE A 150 12.69 12.21 3.41
N ARG A 151 11.85 13.21 3.61
CA ARG A 151 10.97 13.80 2.59
C ARG A 151 11.59 15.09 2.08
N GLU A 152 11.60 15.25 0.78
CA GLU A 152 12.13 16.42 0.10
C GLU A 152 11.10 16.97 -0.89
N TRP A 153 10.83 18.27 -0.81
CA TRP A 153 10.03 19.00 -1.77
C TRP A 153 10.90 20.05 -2.45
N THR A 154 10.90 20.06 -3.78
CA THR A 154 11.55 21.10 -4.59
C THR A 154 10.47 21.88 -5.33
N ALA A 155 10.31 23.15 -4.95
CA ALA A 155 9.43 24.11 -5.60
C ALA A 155 10.22 24.92 -6.64
N THR A 156 9.70 25.01 -7.87
CA THR A 156 10.33 25.71 -9.00
C THR A 156 9.33 26.69 -9.60
N ASP A 157 9.71 27.95 -9.74
CA ASP A 157 8.89 28.95 -10.45
C ASP A 157 9.01 28.84 -11.97
N ALA A 158 8.33 29.73 -12.69
CA ALA A 158 8.33 29.78 -14.15
C ALA A 158 9.68 30.22 -14.76
N CYS A 159 10.53 30.87 -13.97
CA CYS A 159 11.85 31.36 -14.37
C CYS A 159 12.99 30.37 -14.04
N GLY A 160 12.66 29.30 -13.32
CA GLY A 160 13.58 28.23 -12.93
C GLY A 160 14.28 28.47 -11.59
N ASN A 161 13.87 29.46 -10.80
CA ASN A 161 14.38 29.61 -9.44
C ASN A 161 13.75 28.54 -8.54
N THR A 162 14.55 27.98 -7.63
CA THR A 162 14.17 26.79 -6.86
C THR A 162 14.37 26.96 -5.37
N THR A 163 13.43 26.40 -4.61
CA THR A 163 13.52 26.26 -3.15
C THR A 163 13.34 24.79 -2.78
N VAL A 164 14.22 24.29 -1.92
CA VAL A 164 14.18 22.90 -1.42
C VAL A 164 13.83 22.90 0.06
N ILE A 165 12.83 22.12 0.44
CA ILE A 165 12.39 21.92 1.82
C ILE A 165 12.54 20.44 2.17
N THR A 166 13.11 20.16 3.34
CA THR A 166 13.27 18.80 3.85
C THR A 166 12.51 18.59 5.16
N GLN A 167 11.93 17.41 5.32
CA GLN A 167 11.35 16.92 6.57
C GLN A 167 12.01 15.59 6.92
N ILE A 168 12.49 15.48 8.16
CA ILE A 168 13.13 14.27 8.69
C ILE A 168 12.21 13.67 9.76
N ILE A 169 11.79 12.43 9.56
CA ILE A 169 10.96 11.70 10.51
C ILE A 169 11.79 10.57 11.08
N SER A 170 12.14 10.67 12.37
CA SER A 170 12.80 9.57 13.07
C SER A 170 11.74 8.53 13.46
N VAL A 171 11.89 7.30 12.97
CA VAL A 171 10.97 6.21 13.20
C VAL A 171 11.58 5.25 14.21
N ILE A 172 10.94 5.15 15.37
CA ILE A 172 11.26 4.14 16.38
C ILE A 172 10.69 2.81 15.91
N SER A 173 11.56 1.82 15.74
CA SER A 173 11.18 0.46 15.40
C SER A 173 10.76 -0.27 16.66
N GLU A 174 9.49 -0.64 16.74
CA GLU A 174 8.96 -1.47 17.82
C GLU A 174 8.83 -2.90 17.32
N ASN A 175 9.51 -3.85 17.98
CA ASN A 175 9.28 -5.26 17.72
C ASN A 175 8.07 -5.71 18.54
N PHE A 176 6.94 -5.91 17.88
CA PHE A 176 5.81 -6.57 18.50
C PHE A 176 6.04 -8.08 18.45
N ILE A 177 6.07 -8.74 19.61
CA ILE A 177 6.24 -10.19 19.72
C ILE A 177 4.89 -10.81 20.08
N HIS A 178 4.33 -11.59 19.15
CA HIS A 178 3.20 -12.47 19.43
C HIS A 178 3.72 -13.84 19.85
N GLU A 179 3.43 -14.26 21.08
CA GLU A 179 3.83 -15.58 21.59
C GLU A 179 2.71 -16.62 21.38
N VAL A 180 3.03 -17.72 20.70
CA VAL A 180 2.15 -18.87 20.52
C VAL A 180 2.82 -20.11 21.09
N SER A 181 2.16 -20.84 21.97
CA SER A 181 2.69 -22.08 22.56
C SER A 181 1.83 -23.27 22.17
N GLN A 182 2.47 -24.31 21.64
CA GLN A 182 1.82 -25.55 21.20
C GLN A 182 2.56 -26.79 21.71
N GLU A 183 1.81 -27.86 21.98
CA GLU A 183 2.37 -29.16 22.37
C GLU A 183 2.04 -30.22 21.32
N PHE A 184 3.06 -30.92 20.83
CA PHE A 184 2.91 -31.97 19.81
C PHE A 184 3.60 -33.26 20.24
N CYS A 185 3.07 -34.41 19.80
CA CYS A 185 3.83 -35.63 19.87
C CYS A 185 4.79 -35.74 18.69
N ILE A 186 6.01 -36.23 18.96
CA ILE A 186 7.05 -36.47 17.96
C ILE A 186 6.62 -37.44 16.82
N GLY A 187 5.63 -38.30 17.09
CA GLY A 187 5.13 -39.30 16.13
C GLY A 187 3.89 -38.89 15.32
N ASP A 188 3.35 -37.68 15.51
CA ASP A 188 2.11 -37.22 14.86
C ASP A 188 2.31 -36.74 13.41
N GLY A 189 3.57 -36.75 12.92
CA GLY A 189 3.93 -36.39 11.56
C GLY A 189 4.49 -34.97 11.44
N THR A 190 4.48 -34.43 10.22
CA THR A 190 5.00 -33.10 9.91
C THR A 190 4.16 -32.00 10.55
N ILE A 191 4.82 -30.97 11.09
CA ILE A 191 4.20 -29.77 11.66
C ILE A 191 4.40 -28.60 10.69
N ASN A 192 3.33 -27.87 10.38
CA ASN A 192 3.40 -26.64 9.58
C ASN A 192 3.31 -25.40 10.50
N LEU A 193 4.34 -24.56 10.49
CA LEU A 193 4.38 -23.37 11.36
C LEU A 193 3.38 -22.28 10.95
N PHE A 194 2.96 -22.23 9.68
CA PHE A 194 1.96 -21.25 9.21
C PHE A 194 0.56 -21.49 9.80
N ASP A 195 0.26 -22.71 10.28
CA ASP A 195 -1.00 -23.02 10.96
C ASP A 195 -1.14 -22.27 12.30
N PHE A 196 -0.05 -21.71 12.82
CA PHE A 196 -0.01 -20.97 14.09
C PHE A 196 -0.07 -19.45 13.94
N LEU A 197 -0.02 -18.95 12.70
CA LEU A 197 -0.16 -17.52 12.45
C LEU A 197 -1.63 -17.10 12.53
N GLU A 198 -1.88 -15.86 12.95
CA GLU A 198 -3.23 -15.31 13.00
C GLU A 198 -3.82 -15.17 11.58
N SER A 199 -5.15 -15.27 11.48
CA SER A 199 -5.81 -15.11 10.18
C SER A 199 -5.61 -13.69 9.65
N GLY A 200 -4.97 -13.55 8.49
CA GLY A 200 -4.69 -12.25 7.87
C GLY A 200 -3.25 -11.76 8.02
N THR A 201 -2.39 -12.51 8.73
CA THR A 201 -0.94 -12.27 8.75
C THR A 201 -0.35 -12.35 7.34
N ASP A 202 0.58 -11.43 7.02
CA ASP A 202 1.30 -11.46 5.75
C ASP A 202 2.20 -12.70 5.67
N LEU A 203 2.06 -13.47 4.59
CA LEU A 203 2.76 -14.73 4.36
C LEU A 203 4.09 -14.58 3.61
N ASN A 204 4.51 -13.34 3.32
CA ASN A 204 5.80 -13.04 2.70
C ASN A 204 6.98 -12.91 3.69
N GLY A 205 6.74 -13.21 4.96
CA GLY A 205 7.77 -13.22 6.00
C GLY A 205 8.71 -14.42 5.90
N THR A 206 9.67 -14.49 6.82
CA THR A 206 10.66 -15.57 6.89
C THR A 206 10.63 -16.23 8.25
N TRP A 207 10.59 -17.56 8.25
CA TRP A 207 10.77 -18.36 9.46
C TRP A 207 12.25 -18.57 9.77
N ILE A 208 12.59 -18.44 11.04
CA ILE A 208 13.92 -18.69 11.60
C ILE A 208 13.73 -19.68 12.76
N SER A 209 14.47 -20.78 12.75
CA SER A 209 14.58 -21.66 13.91
C SER A 209 15.70 -21.15 14.81
N GLU A 210 15.46 -20.98 16.11
CA GLU A 210 16.52 -20.66 17.07
C GLU A 210 17.42 -21.88 17.35
N ASP A 211 16.95 -23.08 17.00
CA ASP A 211 17.70 -24.33 17.10
C ASP A 211 18.21 -24.79 15.72
N ASN A 212 19.53 -24.95 15.60
CA ASN A 212 20.19 -25.39 14.36
C ASN A 212 19.98 -26.89 14.04
N THR A 213 19.38 -27.67 14.94
CA THR A 213 19.06 -29.08 14.72
C THR A 213 17.79 -29.27 13.88
N VAL A 214 16.93 -28.25 13.82
CA VAL A 214 15.69 -28.30 13.05
C VAL A 214 15.97 -27.94 11.59
N THR A 215 15.57 -28.83 10.68
CA THR A 215 15.55 -28.54 9.24
C THR A 215 14.16 -28.08 8.84
N LEU A 216 14.00 -26.79 8.61
CA LEU A 216 12.75 -26.19 8.16
C LEU A 216 12.68 -26.16 6.63
N GLU A 217 11.57 -26.65 6.07
CA GLU A 217 11.28 -26.58 4.65
C GLU A 217 10.74 -25.19 4.25
N SER A 218 10.84 -24.84 2.96
CA SER A 218 10.47 -23.52 2.46
C SER A 218 8.98 -23.17 2.62
N ASP A 219 8.13 -24.17 2.84
CA ASP A 219 6.70 -24.04 3.09
C ASP A 219 6.34 -24.05 4.59
N GLY A 220 7.34 -23.87 5.46
CA GLY A 220 7.17 -23.79 6.91
C GLY A 220 6.96 -25.14 7.58
N ASN A 221 7.11 -26.24 6.85
CA ASN A 221 7.03 -27.59 7.39
C ASN A 221 8.34 -28.02 8.05
N PHE A 222 8.26 -28.69 9.19
CA PHE A 222 9.38 -29.47 9.72
C PHE A 222 8.90 -30.84 10.23
N ASN A 223 9.78 -31.82 10.16
CA ASN A 223 9.51 -33.16 10.65
C ASN A 223 10.16 -33.35 12.03
N PRO A 224 9.37 -33.49 13.11
CA PRO A 224 9.92 -33.64 14.46
C PRO A 224 10.52 -35.03 14.74
N LEU A 225 10.30 -36.03 13.88
CA LEU A 225 10.59 -37.45 14.17
C LEU A 225 12.04 -37.74 14.62
N GLU A 226 13.01 -36.96 14.13
CA GLU A 226 14.44 -37.13 14.41
C GLU A 226 14.98 -36.12 15.45
N LEU A 227 14.11 -35.31 16.04
CA LEU A 227 14.47 -34.31 17.05
C LEU A 227 14.45 -34.91 18.47
N GLU A 228 15.14 -34.26 19.40
CA GLU A 228 15.06 -34.63 20.82
C GLU A 228 13.75 -34.10 21.45
N LEU A 229 13.31 -34.71 22.55
CA LEU A 229 12.17 -34.18 23.29
C LEU A 229 12.59 -32.88 24.00
N GLY A 230 11.78 -31.83 23.87
CA GLY A 230 12.16 -30.52 24.36
C GLY A 230 11.26 -29.40 23.85
N GLU A 231 11.71 -28.18 24.08
CA GLU A 231 11.06 -26.96 23.61
C GLU A 231 11.88 -26.37 22.47
N TYR A 232 11.20 -26.01 21.39
CA TYR A 232 11.77 -25.45 20.16
C TYR A 232 11.11 -24.11 19.88
N ILE A 233 11.91 -23.08 19.64
CA ILE A 233 11.43 -21.72 19.37
C ILE A 233 11.63 -21.40 17.90
N PHE A 234 10.57 -20.92 17.27
CA PHE A 234 10.54 -20.48 15.88
C PHE A 234 10.09 -19.03 15.81
N THR A 235 10.79 -18.24 15.01
CA THR A 235 10.55 -16.80 14.87
C THR A 235 10.16 -16.50 13.43
N TYR A 236 8.97 -15.95 13.23
CA TYR A 236 8.48 -15.50 11.94
C TYR A 236 8.58 -13.98 11.86
N ILE A 237 9.37 -13.48 10.92
CA ILE A 237 9.64 -12.04 10.76
C ILE A 237 9.02 -11.56 9.45
N ILE A 238 8.16 -10.55 9.53
CA ILE A 238 7.57 -9.84 8.39
C ILE A 238 8.19 -8.46 8.30
N THR A 239 8.47 -7.99 7.09
CA THR A 239 8.88 -6.61 6.82
C THR A 239 7.80 -5.91 6.01
N ASN A 240 7.16 -4.90 6.59
CA ASN A 240 6.13 -4.12 5.89
C ASN A 240 6.53 -2.64 5.90
N ASN A 241 6.87 -2.09 4.72
CA ASN A 241 7.20 -0.67 4.53
C ASN A 241 8.18 -0.10 5.59
N GLY A 242 9.20 -0.88 5.99
CA GLY A 242 10.20 -0.48 6.99
C GLY A 242 9.88 -0.85 8.43
N CYS A 243 8.75 -1.52 8.69
CA CYS A 243 8.36 -2.01 10.01
C CYS A 243 8.64 -3.52 10.11
N LEU A 244 9.22 -3.98 11.23
CA LEU A 244 9.33 -5.41 11.53
C LEU A 244 8.20 -5.86 12.44
N GLU A 245 7.56 -6.97 12.08
CA GLU A 245 6.59 -7.66 12.92
C GLU A 245 7.10 -9.08 13.17
N THR A 246 7.13 -9.50 14.44
CA THR A 246 7.68 -10.81 14.83
C THR A 246 6.62 -11.66 15.53
N THR A 247 6.44 -12.89 15.05
CA THR A 247 5.67 -13.92 15.77
C THR A 247 6.61 -14.99 16.27
N GLU A 248 6.60 -15.25 17.57
CA GLU A 248 7.36 -16.31 18.22
C GLU A 248 6.44 -17.51 18.50
N VAL A 249 6.81 -18.67 17.98
CA VAL A 249 6.10 -19.93 18.19
C VAL A 249 6.99 -20.87 18.99
N SER A 250 6.60 -21.13 20.24
CA SER A 250 7.17 -22.18 21.08
C SER A 250 6.44 -23.50 20.84
N VAL A 251 7.17 -24.50 20.37
CA VAL A 251 6.71 -25.87 20.15
C VAL A 251 7.36 -26.79 21.16
N ARG A 252 6.56 -27.42 22.01
CA ARG A 252 7.01 -28.44 22.95
C ARG A 252 6.75 -29.85 22.40
N LEU A 253 7.83 -30.57 22.10
CA LEU A 253 7.79 -31.96 21.66
C LEU A 253 7.77 -32.92 22.86
N ASN A 254 6.82 -33.85 22.85
CA ASN A 254 6.69 -34.91 23.85
C ASN A 254 6.48 -36.30 23.19
N ASP A 255 6.46 -37.35 24.01
CA ASP A 255 6.24 -38.74 23.59
C ASP A 255 4.82 -39.27 23.90
N ASP A 256 3.87 -38.41 24.34
CA ASP A 256 2.47 -38.77 24.60
C ASP A 256 1.67 -38.82 23.29
N CYS A 257 2.09 -39.70 22.36
CA CYS A 257 1.43 -39.94 21.08
C CYS A 257 0.10 -40.65 21.31
N ARG A 258 -0.93 -39.86 21.58
CA ARG A 258 -2.29 -40.38 21.72
C ARG A 258 -2.85 -40.69 20.35
N VAL A 259 -2.73 -41.95 19.94
CA VAL A 259 -3.58 -42.50 18.88
C VAL A 259 -5.04 -42.32 19.32
N LEU A 260 -5.73 -41.32 18.76
CA LEU A 260 -7.15 -41.11 19.01
C LEU A 260 -7.86 -42.43 18.67
N PRO A 261 -8.51 -43.08 19.65
CA PRO A 261 -9.17 -44.35 19.37
C PRO A 261 -10.29 -44.09 18.36
N CYS A 262 -10.37 -44.90 17.31
CA CYS A 262 -11.51 -44.90 16.39
C CYS A 262 -12.78 -45.19 17.19
N THR A 263 -13.54 -44.16 17.52
CA THR A 263 -14.81 -44.27 18.24
C THR A 263 -15.96 -44.39 17.25
N SER A 264 -17.15 -44.75 17.72
CA SER A 264 -18.35 -44.81 16.89
C SER A 264 -18.68 -43.49 16.18
N ASP A 265 -18.18 -42.37 16.69
CA ASP A 265 -18.52 -41.02 16.23
C ASP A 265 -17.75 -40.63 14.95
N SER A 266 -16.65 -41.30 14.63
CA SER A 266 -15.92 -41.11 13.37
C SER A 266 -16.58 -41.82 12.18
N ILE A 267 -17.52 -42.74 12.44
CA ILE A 267 -18.18 -43.56 11.42
C ILE A 267 -19.40 -42.83 10.86
N LYS A 268 -19.35 -42.49 9.57
CA LYS A 268 -20.44 -41.80 8.87
C LYS A 268 -21.22 -42.80 8.02
N ILE A 269 -22.49 -43.03 8.39
CA ILE A 269 -23.39 -43.95 7.68
C ILE A 269 -24.45 -43.16 6.92
N SER A 270 -24.76 -43.59 5.69
CA SER A 270 -25.81 -42.99 4.85
C SER A 270 -27.14 -42.85 5.58
N LYS A 271 -27.70 -41.64 5.56
CA LYS A 271 -29.05 -41.34 6.05
C LYS A 271 -30.12 -41.46 4.97
N ALA A 272 -29.71 -41.45 3.71
CA ALA A 272 -30.59 -41.61 2.55
C ALA A 272 -29.88 -42.37 1.43
N VAL A 273 -30.68 -43.06 0.62
CA VAL A 273 -30.28 -43.71 -0.63
C VAL A 273 -31.29 -43.32 -1.72
N THR A 274 -30.83 -42.68 -2.79
CA THR A 274 -31.65 -42.18 -3.88
C THR A 274 -31.08 -42.59 -5.25
N PRO A 275 -31.27 -43.85 -5.67
CA PRO A 275 -30.66 -44.41 -6.88
C PRO A 275 -31.30 -43.84 -8.15
N ASN A 276 -30.88 -42.65 -8.58
CA ASN A 276 -31.54 -41.88 -9.65
C ASN A 276 -30.59 -41.51 -10.82
N GLY A 277 -29.34 -41.99 -10.78
CA GLY A 277 -28.31 -41.68 -11.80
C GLY A 277 -27.55 -40.35 -11.63
N ASP A 278 -27.78 -39.57 -10.57
CA ASP A 278 -26.94 -38.40 -10.23
C ASP A 278 -25.64 -38.76 -9.47
N GLN A 279 -24.97 -37.79 -8.85
CA GLN A 279 -23.72 -38.02 -8.10
C GLN A 279 -23.91 -38.17 -6.58
N TYR A 280 -25.15 -38.10 -6.08
CA TYR A 280 -25.46 -37.97 -4.66
C TYR A 280 -26.29 -39.15 -4.15
N ASN A 281 -25.89 -39.71 -3.00
CA ASN A 281 -26.63 -40.76 -2.27
C ASN A 281 -27.02 -41.98 -3.13
N GLN A 282 -26.23 -42.33 -4.13
CA GLN A 282 -26.52 -43.44 -5.03
C GLN A 282 -26.50 -44.81 -4.32
N TYR A 283 -25.62 -44.92 -3.33
CA TYR A 283 -25.37 -46.14 -2.58
C TYR A 283 -25.55 -45.88 -1.08
N PHE A 284 -25.87 -46.93 -0.34
CA PHE A 284 -25.71 -46.93 1.11
C PHE A 284 -24.22 -46.99 1.43
N THR A 285 -23.66 -45.98 2.09
CA THR A 285 -22.23 -45.92 2.39
C THR A 285 -21.95 -45.92 3.89
N VAL A 286 -20.85 -46.55 4.26
CA VAL A 286 -20.23 -46.53 5.58
C VAL A 286 -18.82 -45.99 5.39
N ASN A 287 -18.60 -44.74 5.82
CA ASN A 287 -17.36 -43.99 5.66
C ASN A 287 -16.66 -43.79 7.01
N GLY A 288 -15.36 -43.44 6.98
CA GLY A 288 -14.54 -43.28 8.19
C GLY A 288 -13.95 -44.61 8.71
N THR A 289 -13.97 -45.67 7.90
CA THR A 289 -13.49 -47.01 8.25
C THR A 289 -12.09 -47.31 7.72
N THR A 290 -11.63 -46.59 6.68
CA THR A 290 -10.35 -46.83 6.00
C THR A 290 -9.15 -46.55 6.91
N ASP A 291 -9.21 -45.48 7.69
CA ASP A 291 -8.11 -45.06 8.59
C ASP A 291 -7.88 -46.05 9.74
N CYS A 292 -8.88 -46.88 10.02
CA CYS A 292 -8.88 -47.86 11.12
C CYS A 292 -8.83 -49.31 10.63
N SER A 293 -8.72 -49.54 9.31
CA SER A 293 -8.71 -50.88 8.67
C SER A 293 -9.86 -51.81 9.11
N PHE A 294 -11.05 -51.25 9.35
CA PHE A 294 -12.21 -52.06 9.73
C PHE A 294 -12.83 -52.76 8.53
N VAL A 295 -13.09 -54.07 8.69
CA VAL A 295 -13.96 -54.82 7.77
C VAL A 295 -15.41 -54.59 8.18
N VAL A 296 -16.22 -54.11 7.23
CA VAL A 296 -17.60 -53.68 7.48
C VAL A 296 -18.57 -54.78 7.08
N ASP A 297 -19.41 -55.22 8.01
CA ASP A 297 -20.56 -56.08 7.69
C ASP A 297 -21.85 -55.27 7.81
N VAL A 298 -22.73 -55.37 6.81
CA VAL A 298 -23.99 -54.60 6.74
C VAL A 298 -25.18 -55.54 6.65
N LYS A 299 -26.19 -55.29 7.50
CA LYS A 299 -27.53 -55.86 7.38
C LYS A 299 -28.55 -54.73 7.29
N ILE A 300 -29.50 -54.88 6.38
CA ILE A 300 -30.57 -53.89 6.18
C ILE A 300 -31.92 -54.59 6.35
N PHE A 301 -32.83 -53.91 7.04
CA PHE A 301 -34.13 -54.39 7.43
C PHE A 301 -35.23 -53.46 6.93
N ASN A 302 -36.37 -54.04 6.54
CA ASN A 302 -37.59 -53.27 6.36
C ASN A 302 -38.23 -52.91 7.72
N ARG A 303 -39.28 -52.08 7.70
CA ARG A 303 -40.01 -51.64 8.91
C ARG A 303 -40.64 -52.76 9.74
N TYR A 304 -40.72 -53.99 9.21
CA TYR A 304 -41.27 -55.15 9.89
C TYR A 304 -40.19 -56.06 10.48
N GLY A 305 -38.91 -55.67 10.37
CA GLY A 305 -37.78 -56.43 10.89
C GLY A 305 -37.31 -57.58 9.99
N ALA A 306 -37.79 -57.66 8.74
CA ALA A 306 -37.27 -58.64 7.78
C ALA A 306 -35.99 -58.11 7.12
N ILE A 307 -34.96 -58.97 7.02
CA ILE A 307 -33.71 -58.66 6.31
C ILE A 307 -34.01 -58.57 4.82
N ILE A 308 -33.56 -57.47 4.21
CA ILE A 308 -33.70 -57.21 2.77
C ILE A 308 -32.37 -57.17 2.03
N PHE A 309 -31.28 -56.91 2.75
CA PHE A 309 -29.92 -56.95 2.22
C PHE A 309 -28.95 -57.36 3.33
N GLU A 310 -27.98 -58.19 2.99
CA GLU A 310 -26.90 -58.61 3.89
C GLU A 310 -25.62 -58.77 3.07
N ALA A 311 -24.56 -58.09 3.50
CA ALA A 311 -23.24 -58.18 2.90
C ALA A 311 -22.18 -58.29 4.00
N ASN A 312 -21.24 -59.21 3.78
CA ASN A 312 -20.01 -59.30 4.54
C ASN A 312 -18.92 -58.57 3.75
N ASP A 313 -18.02 -57.87 4.45
CA ASP A 313 -16.99 -57.05 3.79
C ASP A 313 -17.59 -56.11 2.73
N TYR A 314 -18.56 -55.32 3.17
CA TYR A 314 -19.40 -54.47 2.34
C TYR A 314 -18.60 -53.35 1.67
N GLN A 315 -18.72 -53.24 0.35
CA GLN A 315 -17.90 -52.36 -0.50
C GLN A 315 -18.59 -51.05 -0.88
N ASN A 316 -19.59 -50.60 -0.10
CA ASN A 316 -20.34 -49.35 -0.36
C ASN A 316 -21.02 -49.30 -1.74
N ASP A 317 -21.53 -50.44 -2.21
CA ASP A 317 -21.99 -50.68 -3.59
C ASP A 317 -23.49 -51.02 -3.70
N TRP A 318 -24.24 -51.05 -2.61
CA TRP A 318 -25.67 -51.35 -2.64
C TRP A 318 -26.54 -50.11 -2.92
N ALA A 319 -27.31 -50.18 -4.01
CA ALA A 319 -28.13 -49.09 -4.53
C ALA A 319 -29.63 -49.34 -4.35
N GLY A 320 -30.05 -49.86 -3.20
CA GLY A 320 -31.48 -50.06 -2.90
C GLY A 320 -32.16 -51.20 -3.68
N ASP A 321 -31.38 -52.15 -4.19
CA ASP A 321 -31.88 -53.31 -4.92
C ASP A 321 -32.73 -54.23 -4.02
N ALA A 322 -33.86 -54.70 -4.56
CA ALA A 322 -34.77 -55.58 -3.85
C ALA A 322 -34.27 -57.03 -3.85
N PRO A 323 -34.44 -57.80 -2.76
CA PRO A 323 -34.08 -59.22 -2.76
C PRO A 323 -34.99 -60.02 -3.70
N ASN A 324 -34.43 -61.07 -4.33
CA ASN A 324 -35.09 -61.97 -5.29
C ASN A 324 -36.39 -62.65 -4.80
N THR A 325 -36.72 -62.53 -3.51
CA THR A 325 -37.92 -63.07 -2.86
C THR A 325 -39.03 -62.04 -2.67
N SER A 326 -38.85 -60.81 -3.16
CA SER A 326 -39.81 -59.71 -3.03
C SER A 326 -40.99 -59.87 -3.98
N VAL A 327 -42.22 -59.62 -3.50
CA VAL A 327 -43.45 -59.72 -4.30
C VAL A 327 -43.69 -58.39 -5.02
N GLY A 328 -43.24 -58.29 -6.26
CA GLY A 328 -43.42 -57.12 -7.14
C GLY A 328 -42.35 -57.06 -8.24
N ASN A 329 -42.72 -56.61 -9.44
CA ASN A 329 -41.88 -56.63 -10.66
C ASN A 329 -40.89 -55.44 -10.75
N SER A 330 -40.42 -54.91 -9.62
CA SER A 330 -39.50 -53.78 -9.56
C SER A 330 -38.18 -54.24 -8.94
N ASP A 331 -37.07 -54.10 -9.67
CA ASP A 331 -35.72 -54.45 -9.21
C ASP A 331 -35.26 -53.59 -8.01
N LYS A 332 -36.01 -52.52 -7.68
CA LYS A 332 -35.74 -51.60 -6.58
C LYS A 332 -36.78 -51.68 -5.48
N LEU A 333 -36.31 -51.44 -4.26
CA LEU A 333 -37.14 -51.33 -3.07
C LEU A 333 -38.05 -50.09 -3.11
N PRO A 334 -39.26 -50.17 -2.54
CA PRO A 334 -40.18 -49.05 -2.50
C PRO A 334 -39.67 -47.92 -1.61
N ASN A 335 -40.22 -46.72 -1.85
CA ASN A 335 -39.91 -45.55 -1.04
C ASN A 335 -40.34 -45.76 0.41
N GLY A 336 -39.44 -45.47 1.34
CA GLY A 336 -39.73 -45.63 2.76
C GLY A 336 -38.52 -45.64 3.65
N THR A 337 -38.78 -45.76 4.95
CA THR A 337 -37.74 -45.89 5.98
C THR A 337 -37.34 -47.34 6.16
N TYR A 338 -36.03 -47.56 6.14
CA TYR A 338 -35.36 -48.82 6.38
C TYR A 338 -34.39 -48.67 7.55
N TYR A 339 -33.92 -49.78 8.07
CA TYR A 339 -33.04 -49.80 9.24
C TYR A 339 -31.79 -50.60 8.91
N TYR A 340 -30.64 -50.13 9.37
CA TYR A 340 -29.38 -50.85 9.20
C TYR A 340 -28.85 -51.36 10.55
N VAL A 341 -28.04 -52.41 10.45
CA VAL A 341 -27.10 -52.84 11.48
C VAL A 341 -25.73 -52.95 10.80
N VAL A 342 -24.80 -52.12 11.22
CA VAL A 342 -23.41 -52.09 10.74
C VAL A 342 -22.52 -52.66 11.83
N THR A 343 -21.79 -53.71 11.50
CA THR A 343 -20.80 -54.32 12.40
C THR A 343 -19.40 -54.06 11.86
N LEU A 344 -18.55 -53.46 12.68
CA LEU A 344 -17.15 -53.25 12.36
C LEU A 344 -16.33 -54.36 13.00
N ARG A 345 -15.84 -55.32 12.20
CA ARG A 345 -15.10 -56.48 12.72
C ARG A 345 -13.86 -56.03 13.47
N ASN A 346 -13.57 -56.69 14.59
CA ASN A 346 -12.39 -56.46 15.43
C ASN A 346 -12.26 -55.04 16.00
N SER A 347 -13.28 -54.18 15.87
CA SER A 347 -13.27 -52.82 16.42
C SER A 347 -13.51 -52.75 17.93
N GLY A 348 -14.07 -53.80 18.53
CA GLY A 348 -14.56 -53.78 19.91
C GLY A 348 -15.81 -52.88 20.13
N LEU A 349 -16.28 -52.19 19.09
CA LEU A 349 -17.48 -51.36 19.14
C LEU A 349 -18.75 -52.23 19.07
N LYS A 350 -19.81 -51.77 19.73
CA LYS A 350 -21.14 -52.36 19.56
C LYS A 350 -21.63 -52.10 18.13
N PRO A 351 -22.43 -53.00 17.53
CA PRO A 351 -23.03 -52.76 16.23
C PRO A 351 -23.77 -51.42 16.19
N ILE A 352 -23.52 -50.64 15.15
CA ILE A 352 -24.15 -49.33 14.93
C ILE A 352 -25.48 -49.58 14.23
N THR A 353 -26.56 -49.02 14.77
CA THR A 353 -27.90 -49.21 14.23
C THR A 353 -28.59 -47.87 14.04
N GLY A 354 -29.41 -47.75 13.00
CA GLY A 354 -30.11 -46.51 12.72
C GLY A 354 -31.09 -46.63 11.56
N PRO A 355 -32.01 -45.66 11.43
CA PRO A 355 -32.88 -45.54 10.28
C PRO A 355 -32.18 -44.81 9.12
N PHE A 356 -32.57 -45.15 7.90
CA PHE A 356 -32.26 -44.37 6.70
C PHE A 356 -33.44 -44.42 5.73
N TYR A 357 -33.51 -43.48 4.80
CA TYR A 357 -34.62 -43.36 3.86
C TYR A 357 -34.22 -43.80 2.45
N ILE A 358 -35.04 -44.63 1.81
CA ILE A 358 -34.90 -44.94 0.38
C ILE A 358 -35.90 -44.10 -0.40
N GLY A 359 -35.41 -43.35 -1.38
CA GLY A 359 -36.20 -42.53 -2.28
C GLY A 359 -35.87 -42.84 -3.73
N THR A 360 -36.71 -43.62 -4.39
CA THR A 360 -36.76 -43.76 -5.84
C THR A 360 -37.62 -42.65 -6.43
N LYS A 361 -37.17 -42.07 -7.54
CA LYS A 361 -37.91 -41.08 -8.31
C LYS A 361 -38.67 -41.77 -9.44
#